data_AF-A0A2P8B3Q8-F1
#
_entry.id   AF-A0A2P8B3Q8-F1
#
_cell.length_a   1.000
_cell.length_b   1.000
_cell.length_c   1.000
_cell.angle_alpha   90.00
_cell.angle_beta   90.00
_cell.angle_gamma   90.00
#
_symmetry.space_group_name_H-M   'P 1'
#
loop_
_entity.id
_entity.type
_entity.pdbx_description
1 polymer ?
#
loop_
_entity_poly.entity_id
_entity_poly.type
_entity_poly.pdbx_seq_one_letter_code
_entity_poly.pdbx_strand_id
1 'polypeptide(L)'
;MFTVGLTMAHTGLLGLLDHRERQRADRAAAEVDRARFLLGAALLRIVAGSMLDLPAEAVTVDRTCPQCGRWHGRPTLPGTGLELSVSHSGAVVTVAALPGRRAGRDRRRADR
;
A
#
# COMPACT_ATOMS: atom_id res chain seq x y z
N MET A 1 5.80 -10.36 13.20
CA MET A 1 6.36 -9.47 12.16
C MET A 1 6.63 -10.35 10.96
N PHE A 2 5.86 -10.21 9.89
CA PHE A 2 6.10 -10.93 8.64
C PHE A 2 6.82 -9.98 7.68
N THR A 3 7.93 -10.45 7.09
CA THR A 3 8.68 -9.74 6.06
C THR A 3 8.74 -10.64 4.83
N VAL A 4 8.18 -10.20 3.72
CA VAL A 4 8.29 -10.90 2.43
C VAL A 4 9.18 -10.07 1.51
N GLY A 5 10.26 -10.67 1.01
CA GLY A 5 11.08 -10.11 -0.07
C GLY A 5 10.79 -10.86 -1.35
N LEU A 6 10.34 -10.16 -2.40
CA LEU A 6 10.22 -10.74 -3.74
C LEU A 6 11.12 -9.98 -4.70
N THR A 7 11.66 -10.72 -5.68
CA THR A 7 12.50 -10.23 -6.78
C THR A 7 11.77 -10.45 -8.10
N MET A 8 11.64 -9.36 -8.88
CA MET A 8 10.96 -9.20 -10.18
C MET A 8 9.46 -8.85 -10.17
N ALA A 9 9.14 -7.75 -10.86
CA ALA A 9 7.78 -7.34 -11.20
C ALA A 9 7.29 -8.10 -12.43
N HIS A 10 6.38 -9.06 -12.25
CA HIS A 10 5.68 -9.72 -13.36
C HIS A 10 4.45 -8.87 -13.76
N THR A 11 4.16 -8.71 -15.05
CA THR A 11 2.97 -7.99 -15.55
C THR A 11 1.66 -8.53 -14.97
N GLY A 12 1.62 -9.82 -14.61
CA GLY A 12 0.50 -10.43 -13.89
C GLY A 12 0.13 -9.75 -12.57
N LEU A 13 1.04 -9.00 -11.94
CA LEU A 13 0.74 -8.23 -10.73
C LEU A 13 -0.22 -7.06 -10.98
N LEU A 14 -0.36 -6.58 -12.23
CA LEU A 14 -1.30 -5.49 -12.55
C LEU A 14 -2.76 -5.83 -12.24
N GLY A 15 -3.11 -7.12 -12.25
CA GLY A 15 -4.44 -7.61 -11.87
C GLY A 15 -4.77 -7.37 -10.39
N LEU A 16 -3.74 -7.28 -9.54
CA LEU A 16 -3.90 -7.09 -8.09
C LEU A 16 -4.18 -5.64 -7.72
N LEU A 17 -3.68 -4.70 -8.51
CA LEU A 17 -3.75 -3.27 -8.23
C LEU A 17 -5.16 -2.72 -8.48
N ASP A 18 -5.52 -1.61 -7.84
CA ASP A 18 -6.70 -0.84 -8.24
C ASP A 18 -6.39 0.15 -9.39
N HIS A 19 -7.42 0.89 -9.82
CA HIS A 19 -7.28 1.85 -10.90
C HIS A 19 -6.33 3.02 -10.57
N ARG A 20 -6.32 3.52 -9.33
CA ARG A 20 -5.44 4.65 -8.94
C ARG A 20 -3.99 4.21 -8.88
N GLU A 21 -3.75 3.00 -8.39
CA GLU A 21 -2.44 2.36 -8.40
C GLU A 21 -1.92 2.15 -9.82
N ARG A 22 -2.73 1.57 -10.71
CA ARG A 22 -2.35 1.42 -12.13
C ARG A 22 -1.97 2.75 -12.76
N GLN A 23 -2.82 3.78 -12.60
CA GLN A 23 -2.50 5.11 -13.10
C GLN A 23 -1.21 5.69 -12.50
N ARG A 24 -0.91 5.43 -11.22
CA ARG A 24 0.31 5.91 -10.58
C ARG A 24 1.55 5.19 -11.12
N ALA A 25 1.45 3.90 -11.41
CA ALA A 25 2.51 3.13 -12.05
C ALA A 25 2.79 3.66 -13.46
N ASP A 26 1.74 3.95 -14.23
CA ASP A 26 1.86 4.43 -15.61
C ASP A 26 2.46 5.84 -15.73
N ARG A 27 2.31 6.67 -14.69
CA ARG A 27 2.92 8.00 -14.62
C ARG A 27 4.40 7.99 -14.21
N ALA A 28 4.96 6.85 -13.82
CA ALA A 28 6.36 6.80 -13.43
C ALA A 28 7.26 6.97 -14.67
N ALA A 29 8.13 7.99 -14.65
CA ALA A 29 8.99 8.31 -15.78
C ALA A 29 10.06 7.25 -16.06
N ALA A 30 10.60 6.62 -15.01
CA ALA A 30 11.59 5.57 -15.11
C ALA A 30 10.95 4.19 -14.94
N GLU A 31 11.30 3.24 -15.83
CA GLU A 31 10.79 1.87 -15.77
C GLU A 31 11.10 1.17 -14.44
N VAL A 32 12.28 1.47 -13.86
CA VAL A 32 12.68 0.91 -12.57
C VAL A 32 11.75 1.38 -11.43
N ASP A 33 11.31 2.64 -11.45
CA ASP A 33 10.40 3.17 -10.44
C ASP A 33 8.98 2.66 -10.66
N ARG A 34 8.58 2.46 -11.92
CA ARG A 34 7.34 1.76 -12.27
C ARG A 34 7.33 0.34 -11.70
N ALA A 35 8.40 -0.42 -11.92
CA ALA A 35 8.54 -1.79 -11.44
C ALA A 35 8.54 -1.87 -9.90
N ARG A 36 9.29 -0.99 -9.22
CA ARG A 36 9.31 -0.90 -7.75
C ARG A 36 7.95 -0.57 -7.17
N PHE A 37 7.27 0.43 -7.75
CA PHE A 37 5.93 0.82 -7.29
C PHE A 37 4.94 -0.32 -7.47
N LEU A 38 4.92 -0.95 -8.65
CA LEU A 38 4.03 -2.07 -8.97
C LEU A 38 4.26 -3.25 -8.02
N LEU A 39 5.52 -3.65 -7.81
CA LEU A 39 5.87 -4.74 -6.91
C LEU A 39 5.48 -4.41 -5.45
N GLY A 40 5.76 -3.19 -5.00
CA GLY A 40 5.41 -2.76 -3.64
C GLY A 40 3.92 -2.64 -3.39
N ALA A 41 3.15 -2.16 -4.37
CA ALA A 41 1.69 -2.10 -4.28
C ALA A 41 1.08 -3.52 -4.23
N ALA A 42 1.52 -4.41 -5.12
CA ALA A 42 1.05 -5.78 -5.17
C ALA A 42 1.39 -6.55 -3.88
N LEU A 43 2.64 -6.47 -3.41
CA LEU A 43 3.07 -7.10 -2.15
C LEU A 43 2.27 -6.59 -0.96
N LEU A 44 2.01 -5.29 -0.89
CA LEU A 44 1.21 -4.69 0.16
C LEU A 44 -0.19 -5.31 0.19
N ARG A 45 -0.84 -5.42 -0.97
CA ARG A 45 -2.19 -6.00 -1.08
C ARG A 45 -2.22 -7.49 -0.75
N ILE A 46 -1.22 -8.26 -1.16
CA ILE A 46 -1.11 -9.70 -0.83
C ILE A 46 -0.97 -9.89 0.68
N VAL A 47 -0.05 -9.16 1.32
CA VAL A 47 0.17 -9.26 2.77
C VAL A 47 -1.08 -8.82 3.53
N ALA A 48 -1.69 -7.71 3.12
CA ALA A 48 -2.93 -7.22 3.71
C ALA A 48 -4.09 -8.20 3.55
N GLY A 49 -4.31 -8.73 2.35
CA GLY A 49 -5.38 -9.68 2.05
C GLY A 49 -5.25 -10.93 2.88
N SER A 50 -4.03 -11.48 2.99
CA SER A 50 -3.73 -12.62 3.87
C SER A 50 -4.06 -12.36 5.34
N MET A 51 -3.78 -11.16 5.86
CA MET A 51 -4.08 -10.79 7.25
C MET A 51 -5.57 -10.47 7.50
N LEU A 52 -6.32 -10.11 6.46
CA LEU A 52 -7.73 -9.72 6.54
C LEU A 52 -8.69 -10.82 6.08
N ASP A 53 -8.17 -11.94 5.60
CA ASP A 53 -8.92 -12.99 4.91
C ASP A 53 -9.73 -12.44 3.72
N LEU A 54 -9.07 -11.62 2.90
CA LEU A 54 -9.63 -11.01 1.69
C LEU A 54 -8.76 -11.31 0.47
N PRO A 55 -9.36 -11.41 -0.73
CA PRO A 55 -8.57 -11.37 -1.96
C PRO A 55 -7.82 -10.03 -2.05
N ALA A 56 -6.58 -10.06 -2.55
CA ALA A 56 -5.69 -8.90 -2.58
C ALA A 56 -6.29 -7.69 -3.34
N GLU A 57 -7.06 -7.97 -4.38
CA GLU A 57 -7.78 -7.00 -5.20
C GLU A 57 -8.83 -6.24 -4.38
N ALA A 58 -9.47 -6.90 -3.40
CA ALA A 58 -10.53 -6.33 -2.58
C ALA A 58 -10.00 -5.48 -1.41
N VAL A 59 -8.69 -5.49 -1.15
CA VAL A 59 -8.09 -4.65 -0.10
C VAL A 59 -8.22 -3.18 -0.47
N THR A 60 -8.90 -2.41 0.38
CA THR A 60 -9.00 -0.95 0.21
C THR A 60 -7.75 -0.26 0.72
N VAL A 61 -6.94 0.27 -0.20
CA VAL A 61 -5.70 1.00 0.10
C VAL A 61 -5.91 2.50 -0.12
N ASP A 62 -5.61 3.32 0.90
CA ASP A 62 -5.56 4.78 0.74
C ASP A 62 -4.13 5.30 0.89
N ARG A 63 -3.74 6.21 0.00
CA ARG A 63 -2.45 6.91 -0.01
C ARG A 63 -2.66 8.42 -0.06
N THR A 64 -3.78 8.91 0.44
CA THR A 64 -4.03 10.35 0.53
C THR A 64 -3.01 10.97 1.49
N CYS A 65 -2.22 11.91 0.99
CA CYS A 65 -1.23 12.61 1.78
C CYS A 65 -1.96 13.56 2.76
N PRO A 66 -1.72 13.45 4.08
CA PRO A 66 -2.41 14.30 5.07
C PRO A 66 -2.01 15.78 4.97
N GLN A 67 -0.89 16.10 4.30
CA GLN A 67 -0.40 17.47 4.17
C GLN A 67 -0.97 18.19 2.95
N CYS A 68 -1.18 17.50 1.82
CA CYS A 68 -1.58 18.16 0.56
C CYS A 68 -2.81 17.54 -0.12
N GLY A 69 -3.37 16.46 0.42
CA GLY A 69 -4.54 15.77 -0.13
C GLY A 69 -4.31 14.98 -1.42
N ARG A 70 -3.10 15.01 -2.00
CA ARG A 70 -2.76 14.25 -3.21
C ARG A 70 -2.44 12.79 -2.88
N TRP A 71 -2.54 11.92 -3.88
CA TRP A 71 -2.37 10.48 -3.73
C TRP A 71 -0.88 10.05 -3.81
N HIS A 72 -0.10 10.43 -2.80
CA HIS A 72 1.32 10.05 -2.66
C HIS A 72 1.77 9.87 -1.20
N GLY A 73 0.82 9.80 -0.26
CA GLY A 73 1.08 9.55 1.14
C GLY A 73 1.52 8.10 1.41
N ARG A 74 1.86 7.86 2.68
CA ARG A 74 2.07 6.49 3.18
C ARG A 74 0.78 5.68 2.98
N PRO A 75 0.85 4.42 2.51
CA PRO A 75 -0.33 3.59 2.37
C PRO A 75 -0.95 3.26 3.74
N THR A 76 -2.27 3.30 3.78
CA THR A 76 -3.11 2.97 4.93
C THR A 76 -4.25 2.06 4.51
N LEU A 77 -4.79 1.29 5.44
CA LEU A 77 -5.94 0.43 5.25
C LEU A 77 -7.09 0.88 6.17
N PRO A 78 -7.94 1.82 5.73
CA PRO A 78 -9.00 2.39 6.55
C PRO A 78 -9.89 1.32 7.17
N GLY A 79 -10.18 1.44 8.47
CA GLY A 79 -11.11 0.55 9.18
C GLY A 79 -10.56 -0.82 9.59
N THR A 80 -9.35 -1.19 9.16
CA THR A 80 -8.77 -2.52 9.45
C THR A 80 -7.95 -2.57 10.73
N GLY A 81 -7.46 -1.41 11.19
CA GLY A 81 -6.50 -1.34 12.29
C GLY A 81 -5.14 -1.94 11.98
N LEU A 82 -4.81 -2.25 10.72
CA LEU A 82 -3.47 -2.71 10.32
C LEU A 82 -2.53 -1.53 10.05
N GLU A 83 -1.29 -1.65 10.52
CA GLU A 83 -0.20 -0.76 10.17
C GLU A 83 0.73 -1.45 9.18
N LEU A 84 1.03 -0.75 8.08
CA LEU A 84 1.85 -1.26 6.99
C LEU A 84 3.00 -0.30 6.69
N SER A 85 4.13 -0.86 6.25
CA SER A 85 5.24 -0.11 5.71
C SER A 85 5.76 -0.79 4.45
N VAL A 86 6.12 0.00 3.45
CA VAL A 86 6.73 -0.47 2.20
C VAL A 86 8.07 0.24 2.06
N SER A 87 9.12 -0.52 1.80
CA SER A 87 10.45 0.00 1.53
C SER A 87 11.03 -0.68 0.30
N HIS A 88 11.99 -0.03 -0.35
CA HIS A 88 12.72 -0.60 -1.47
C HIS A 88 14.21 -0.22 -1.39
N SER A 89 15.07 -1.14 -1.78
CA SER A 89 16.51 -0.92 -1.92
C SER A 89 17.01 -1.67 -3.15
N GLY A 90 17.53 -0.94 -4.13
CA GLY A 90 17.93 -1.53 -5.42
C GLY A 90 16.77 -2.25 -6.10
N ALA A 91 16.88 -3.56 -6.24
CA ALA A 91 15.88 -4.45 -6.83
C ALA A 91 14.97 -5.15 -5.80
N VAL A 92 15.19 -4.91 -4.51
CA VAL A 92 14.43 -5.52 -3.42
C VAL A 92 13.31 -4.60 -2.98
N VAL A 93 12.12 -5.16 -2.81
CA VAL A 93 10.98 -4.50 -2.15
C VAL A 93 10.59 -5.31 -0.93
N THR A 94 10.36 -4.63 0.19
CA THR A 94 9.93 -5.23 1.45
C THR A 94 8.62 -4.61 1.91
N VAL A 95 7.76 -5.45 2.47
CA VAL A 95 6.54 -5.02 3.16
C VAL A 95 6.58 -5.57 4.58
N ALA A 96 6.36 -4.68 5.53
CA ALA A 96 6.16 -5.02 6.93
C ALA A 96 4.71 -4.74 7.31
N ALA A 97 4.10 -5.68 8.03
CA ALA A 97 2.73 -5.58 8.51
C ALA A 97 2.63 -5.99 9.98
N LEU A 98 1.86 -5.20 10.73
CA LEU A 98 1.60 -5.41 12.15
C LEU A 98 0.13 -5.06 12.43
N PRO A 99 -0.54 -5.75 13.37
CA PRO A 99 -1.73 -5.22 14.00
C PRO A 99 -1.38 -3.85 14.58
N GLY A 100 -2.06 -2.81 14.10
CA GLY A 100 -1.92 -1.47 14.63
C GLY A 100 -2.45 -1.39 16.05
N ARG A 101 -1.96 -0.41 16.81
CA ARG A 101 -2.62 -0.07 18.06
C ARG A 101 -4.00 0.46 17.69
N ARG A 102 -5.07 0.06 18.38
CA ARG A 102 -6.39 0.70 18.23
C ARG A 102 -6.20 2.19 18.52
N ALA A 103 -5.96 2.99 17.49
CA ALA A 103 -5.90 4.43 17.63
C ALA A 103 -7.32 4.86 17.98
N GLY A 104 -7.54 5.20 19.25
CA GLY A 104 -8.77 5.83 19.68
C GLY A 104 -9.04 6.99 18.75
N ARG A 105 -10.20 6.97 18.09
CA ARG A 105 -10.67 8.08 17.28
C ARG A 105 -10.90 9.27 18.23
N ASP A 106 -9.92 10.15 18.42
CA ASP A 106 -10.21 11.48 18.94
C ASP A 106 -10.77 12.31 17.77
N ARG A 107 -12.10 12.30 17.63
CA ARG A 107 -12.79 13.30 16.82
C ARG A 107 -12.90 14.55 17.69
N ARG A 108 -11.98 15.50 17.53
CA ARG A 108 -12.24 16.87 18.00
C ARG A 108 -13.45 17.39 17.23
N ARG A 109 -14.55 17.60 17.94
CA ARG A 109 -15.71 18.33 17.44
C ARG A 109 -15.22 19.76 17.16
N ALA A 110 -15.34 20.21 15.92
CA ALA A 110 -15.29 21.64 15.64
C ALA A 110 -16.61 22.21 16.17
N ASP A 111 -16.56 22.84 17.34
CA ASP A 111 -17.66 23.68 17.81
C ASP A 111 -17.65 24.99 17.02
N ARG A 112 -18.87 25.39 16.65
CA ARG A 112 -19.24 26.68 16.05
C ARG A 112 -19.21 27.77 17.11
#